data_AF-A0A564Q3D2-F1
#
_entry.id   AF-A0A564Q3D2-F1
#
_cell.length_a   1.000
_cell.length_b   1.000
_cell.length_c   1.000
_cell.angle_alpha   90.00
_cell.angle_beta   90.00
_cell.angle_gamma   90.00
#
_symmetry.space_group_name_H-M   'P 1'
#
loop_
_entity.id
_entity.type
_entity.pdbx_description
1 polymer ?
#
loop_
_entity_poly.entity_id
_entity_poly.type
_entity_poly.pdbx_seq_one_letter_code
_entity_poly.pdbx_strand_id
1 'polypeptide(L)'
;MAKDLLRERLAKYIPPKDQWTPVDEALYGVEDIYNVPDDKAKKLREDAIRYSFRHHYEGNKFYHEYCKGRSVGPDDIKSEADFKKIPLVTSTFFKDHPDKGMDFVKWLQTIYTGELPILNLKRDESFSEIFRALYREGITITTSSGTTGQKKLILPRDKLTYSRFAYSGGNMFLTIGCSGDMTMIYGIPKVPEDFVGMSFF
;
A
#
# COMPACT_ATOMS: atom_id res chain seq x y z
N MET A 1 -16.06 25.38 2.65
CA MET A 1 -16.96 24.61 1.75
C MET A 1 -16.25 23.52 0.96
N ALA A 2 -15.34 23.80 0.01
CA ALA A 2 -14.71 22.72 -0.79
C ALA A 2 -13.80 21.78 0.03
N LYS A 3 -13.03 22.32 0.98
CA LYS A 3 -12.19 21.54 1.90
C LYS A 3 -13.03 20.67 2.83
N ASP A 4 -14.14 21.19 3.34
CA ASP A 4 -15.03 20.46 4.26
C ASP A 4 -15.71 19.28 3.56
N LEU A 5 -16.18 19.49 2.33
CA LEU A 5 -16.75 18.42 1.49
C LEU A 5 -15.72 17.32 1.18
N LEU A 6 -14.46 17.69 0.92
CA LEU A 6 -13.41 16.71 0.68
C LEU A 6 -13.05 15.95 1.98
N ARG A 7 -12.98 16.63 3.13
CA ARG A 7 -12.80 15.95 4.43
C ARG A 7 -13.92 14.95 4.70
N GLU A 8 -15.18 15.33 4.46
CA GLU A 8 -16.34 14.43 4.58
C GLU A 8 -16.20 13.21 3.66
N ARG A 9 -15.78 13.40 2.40
CA ARG A 9 -15.53 12.30 1.47
C ARG A 9 -14.38 11.39 1.88
N LEU A 10 -13.37 11.91 2.57
CA LEU A 10 -12.22 11.15 3.02
C LEU A 10 -12.49 10.36 4.31
N ALA A 11 -13.46 10.81 5.13
CA ALA A 11 -13.82 10.16 6.38
C ALA A 11 -14.18 8.66 6.21
N LYS A 12 -14.75 8.28 5.06
CA LYS A 12 -15.09 6.88 4.74
C LYS A 12 -13.87 5.95 4.62
N TYR A 13 -12.68 6.49 4.45
CA TYR A 13 -11.43 5.72 4.36
C TYR A 13 -10.72 5.59 5.72
N ILE A 14 -11.22 6.27 6.76
CA ILE A 14 -10.65 6.20 8.10
C ILE A 14 -11.28 4.99 8.82
N PRO A 15 -10.49 3.99 9.24
CA PRO A 15 -11.00 2.88 10.03
C PRO A 15 -11.38 3.34 11.45
N PRO A 16 -12.20 2.57 12.18
CA PRO A 16 -12.49 2.82 13.60
C PRO A 16 -11.20 3.01 14.42
N LYS A 17 -11.20 3.97 15.35
CA LYS A 17 -10.00 4.39 16.09
C LYS A 17 -9.38 3.29 16.95
N ASP A 18 -10.19 2.37 17.45
CA ASP A 18 -9.78 1.18 18.20
C ASP A 18 -8.98 0.17 17.35
N GLN A 19 -9.04 0.28 16.03
CA GLN A 19 -8.27 -0.55 15.10
C GLN A 19 -6.98 0.12 14.62
N TRP A 20 -6.67 1.32 15.12
CA TRP A 20 -5.53 2.08 14.63
C TRP A 20 -4.21 1.46 15.06
N THR A 21 -3.33 1.36 14.08
CA THR A 21 -1.91 1.05 14.26
C THR A 21 -1.11 2.35 14.37
N PRO A 22 0.18 2.30 14.75
CA PRO A 22 1.05 3.47 14.69
C PRO A 22 1.11 4.15 13.32
N VAL A 23 0.92 3.39 12.22
CA VAL A 23 0.82 3.95 10.87
C VAL A 23 -0.47 4.78 10.70
N ASP A 24 -1.57 4.31 11.27
CA ASP A 24 -2.86 5.01 11.24
C ASP A 24 -2.83 6.27 12.12
N GLU A 25 -2.19 6.21 13.28
CA GLU A 25 -2.01 7.40 14.14
C GLU A 25 -1.17 8.47 13.42
N ALA A 26 -0.12 8.06 12.69
CA ALA A 26 0.69 8.98 11.90
C ALA A 26 -0.07 9.60 10.71
N LEU A 27 -1.05 8.89 10.15
CA LEU A 27 -1.80 9.33 8.96
C LEU A 27 -3.09 10.09 9.29
N TYR A 28 -3.88 9.56 10.21
CA TYR A 28 -5.21 10.07 10.58
C TYR A 28 -5.22 10.85 11.90
N GLY A 29 -4.23 10.65 12.77
CA GLY A 29 -4.13 11.31 14.09
C GLY A 29 -3.62 12.75 14.05
N VAL A 30 -3.38 13.29 12.86
CA VAL A 30 -2.94 14.67 12.63
C VAL A 30 -3.88 15.37 11.65
N GLU A 31 -4.14 16.64 11.92
CA GLU A 31 -5.06 17.43 11.08
C GLU A 31 -4.45 17.81 9.73
N ASP A 32 -3.15 18.12 9.74
CA ASP A 32 -2.33 18.43 8.56
C ASP A 32 -0.98 17.72 8.66
N ILE A 33 -0.76 16.74 7.79
CA ILE A 33 0.46 15.91 7.76
C ILE A 33 1.72 16.71 7.38
N TYR A 34 1.56 17.91 6.81
CA TYR A 34 2.68 18.78 6.43
C TYR A 34 2.97 19.88 7.47
N ASN A 35 2.15 19.99 8.50
CA ASN A 35 2.28 21.01 9.55
C ASN A 35 2.16 20.37 10.95
N VAL A 36 3.00 19.37 11.20
CA VAL A 36 3.12 18.69 12.49
C VAL A 36 4.40 19.19 13.18
N PRO A 37 4.36 19.54 14.48
CA PRO A 37 5.58 19.90 15.23
C PRO A 37 6.65 18.82 15.11
N ASP A 38 7.92 19.24 14.95
CA ASP A 38 9.04 18.36 14.61
C ASP A 38 9.20 17.16 15.56
N ASP A 39 9.06 17.38 16.86
CA ASP A 39 9.16 16.36 17.91
C ASP A 39 8.03 15.31 17.79
N LYS A 40 6.80 15.77 17.56
CA LYS A 40 5.64 14.92 17.33
C LYS A 40 5.77 14.17 16.00
N ALA A 41 6.16 14.84 14.92
CA ALA A 41 6.36 14.25 13.61
C ALA A 41 7.42 13.14 13.64
N LYS A 42 8.54 13.41 14.33
CA LYS A 42 9.61 12.43 14.54
C LYS A 42 9.07 11.19 15.25
N LYS A 43 8.37 11.35 16.38
CA LYS A 43 7.82 10.23 17.15
C LYS A 43 6.84 9.39 16.32
N LEU A 44 5.88 10.03 15.66
CA LEU A 44 4.90 9.34 14.80
C LEU A 44 5.59 8.54 13.69
N ARG A 45 6.57 9.13 13.00
CA ARG A 45 7.35 8.46 11.96
C ARG A 45 8.11 7.26 12.50
N GLU A 46 8.80 7.42 13.62
CA GLU A 46 9.58 6.32 14.20
C GLU A 46 8.70 5.15 14.63
N ASP A 47 7.56 5.43 15.29
CA ASP A 47 6.62 4.41 15.72
C ASP A 47 5.99 3.68 14.52
N ALA A 48 5.63 4.42 13.47
CA ALA A 48 5.11 3.86 12.22
C ALA A 48 6.14 2.97 11.50
N ILE A 49 7.42 3.38 11.44
CA ILE A 49 8.50 2.58 10.83
C ILE A 49 8.74 1.30 11.61
N ARG A 50 8.87 1.38 12.95
CA ARG A 50 9.07 0.20 13.81
C ARG A 50 7.91 -0.78 13.68
N TYR A 51 6.68 -0.28 13.71
CA TYR A 51 5.50 -1.11 13.51
C TYR A 51 5.49 -1.78 12.13
N SER A 52 5.71 -1.02 11.06
CA SER A 52 5.69 -1.54 9.68
C SER A 52 6.77 -2.59 9.46
N PHE A 53 7.98 -2.35 9.97
CA PHE A 53 9.07 -3.32 9.88
C PHE A 53 8.72 -4.63 10.59
N ARG A 54 8.22 -4.56 11.83
CA ARG A 54 7.77 -5.73 12.58
C ARG A 54 6.65 -6.47 11.85
N HIS A 55 5.63 -5.75 11.40
CA HIS A 55 4.49 -6.32 10.69
C HIS A 55 4.92 -7.09 9.44
N HIS A 56 5.82 -6.52 8.61
CA HIS A 56 6.33 -7.22 7.43
C HIS A 56 7.29 -8.36 7.79
N TYR A 57 8.13 -8.20 8.81
CA TYR A 57 9.05 -9.25 9.25
C TYR A 57 8.32 -10.48 9.79
N GLU A 58 7.24 -10.28 10.54
CA GLU A 58 6.46 -11.36 11.16
C GLU A 58 5.41 -11.92 10.18
N GLY A 59 4.86 -11.09 9.29
CA GLY A 59 3.74 -11.43 8.42
C GLY A 59 4.09 -11.76 6.97
N ASN A 60 5.33 -11.60 6.52
CA ASN A 60 5.75 -11.94 5.16
C ASN A 60 6.93 -12.91 5.18
N LYS A 61 6.70 -14.14 4.71
CA LYS A 61 7.71 -15.22 4.73
C LYS A 61 8.98 -14.86 3.96
N PHE A 62 8.86 -14.22 2.80
CA PHE A 62 10.02 -13.83 2.02
C PHE A 62 10.86 -12.79 2.75
N TYR A 63 10.23 -11.74 3.25
CA TYR A 63 10.89 -10.63 3.94
C TYR A 63 11.49 -11.08 5.27
N HIS A 64 10.82 -11.99 5.98
CA HIS A 64 11.35 -12.67 7.16
C HIS A 64 12.70 -13.32 6.86
N GLU A 65 12.75 -14.23 5.86
CA GLU A 65 13.98 -14.93 5.48
C GLU A 65 15.04 -13.97 4.92
N TYR A 66 14.63 -12.94 4.17
CA TYR A 66 15.51 -11.91 3.64
C TYR A 66 16.21 -11.10 4.74
N CYS A 67 15.49 -10.79 5.82
CA CYS A 67 16.02 -10.08 6.99
C CYS A 67 16.85 -11.01 7.87
N LYS A 68 16.38 -12.23 8.11
CA LYS A 68 17.11 -13.26 8.87
C LYS A 68 18.45 -13.60 8.25
N GLY A 69 18.54 -13.71 6.92
CA GLY A 69 19.80 -13.91 6.21
C GLY A 69 20.81 -12.76 6.35
N ARG A 70 20.38 -11.60 6.85
CA ARG A 70 21.22 -10.43 7.17
C ARG A 70 21.41 -10.23 8.67
N SER A 71 20.91 -11.16 9.49
CA SER A 71 20.95 -11.07 10.95
C SER A 71 20.32 -9.78 11.49
N VAL A 72 19.19 -9.36 10.91
CA VAL A 72 18.41 -8.21 11.38
C VAL A 72 16.99 -8.66 11.70
N GLY A 73 16.50 -8.30 12.87
CA GLY A 73 15.12 -8.51 13.31
C GLY A 73 14.52 -7.27 13.97
N PRO A 74 13.22 -7.28 14.29
CA PRO A 74 12.50 -6.14 14.86
C PRO A 74 13.13 -5.57 16.14
N ASP A 75 13.74 -6.42 16.97
CA ASP A 75 14.34 -6.02 18.24
C ASP A 75 15.69 -5.30 18.09
N ASP A 76 16.28 -5.31 16.88
CA ASP A 76 17.49 -4.56 16.54
C ASP A 76 17.20 -3.08 16.23
N ILE A 77 15.93 -2.71 16.08
CA ILE A 77 15.48 -1.38 15.66
C ILE A 77 14.93 -0.61 16.86
N LYS A 78 15.83 0.00 17.63
CA LYS A 78 15.47 0.70 18.89
C LYS A 78 15.44 2.22 18.74
N SER A 79 16.20 2.74 17.78
CA SER A 79 16.35 4.18 17.53
C SER A 79 16.35 4.49 16.03
N GLU A 80 16.21 5.76 15.68
CA GLU A 80 16.32 6.22 14.29
C GLU A 80 17.66 5.82 13.64
N ALA A 81 18.75 5.82 14.41
CA ALA A 81 20.07 5.40 13.91
C ALA A 81 20.11 3.93 13.46
N ASP A 82 19.17 3.10 13.94
CA ASP A 82 19.04 1.70 13.58
C ASP A 82 18.26 1.49 12.27
N PHE A 83 17.54 2.49 11.75
CA PHE A 83 16.73 2.34 10.53
C PHE A 83 17.56 1.94 9.31
N LYS A 84 18.83 2.35 9.26
CA LYS A 84 19.78 1.91 8.22
C LYS A 84 20.06 0.41 8.21
N LYS A 85 19.73 -0.31 9.29
CA LYS A 85 19.85 -1.77 9.38
C LYS A 85 18.70 -2.48 8.65
N ILE A 86 17.55 -1.82 8.48
CA ILE A 86 16.36 -2.41 7.83
C ILE A 86 16.72 -2.72 6.37
N PRO A 87 16.67 -4.00 5.94
CA PRO A 87 17.00 -4.35 4.58
C PRO A 87 16.00 -3.74 3.59
N LEU A 88 16.53 -3.03 2.59
CA LEU A 88 15.73 -2.47 1.51
C LEU A 88 15.41 -3.55 0.46
N VAL A 89 14.20 -3.49 -0.08
CA VAL A 89 13.75 -4.30 -1.23
C VAL A 89 13.77 -3.39 -2.46
N THR A 90 14.46 -3.82 -3.51
CA THR A 90 14.60 -3.03 -4.73
C THR A 90 13.33 -3.06 -5.57
N SER A 91 13.09 -2.02 -6.38
CA SER A 91 11.94 -1.97 -7.27
C SER A 91 11.94 -3.10 -8.32
N THR A 92 13.12 -3.62 -8.67
CA THR A 92 13.27 -4.77 -9.58
C THR A 92 12.55 -6.01 -9.06
N PHE A 93 12.57 -6.26 -7.75
CA PHE A 93 11.87 -7.38 -7.13
C PHE A 93 10.37 -7.39 -7.44
N PHE A 94 9.75 -6.21 -7.45
CA PHE A 94 8.33 -6.03 -7.73
C PHE A 94 7.99 -5.95 -9.24
N LYS A 95 9.01 -5.89 -10.10
CA LYS A 95 8.88 -5.91 -11.57
C LYS A 95 9.20 -7.29 -12.15
N ASP A 96 9.99 -8.11 -11.46
CA ASP A 96 10.41 -9.45 -11.90
C ASP A 96 9.35 -10.51 -11.58
N HIS A 97 8.14 -10.31 -12.11
CA HIS A 97 7.00 -11.21 -11.91
C HIS A 97 6.79 -12.11 -13.13
N PRO A 98 6.24 -13.33 -12.96
CA PRO A 98 5.81 -14.17 -14.08
C PRO A 98 4.73 -13.50 -14.94
N ASP A 99 4.61 -13.92 -16.20
CA ASP A 99 3.76 -13.25 -17.19
C ASP A 99 2.28 -13.64 -17.14
N LYS A 100 1.90 -14.74 -16.45
CA LYS A 100 0.49 -15.18 -16.29
C LYS A 100 0.34 -16.38 -15.35
N GLY A 101 -0.91 -16.77 -15.10
CA GLY A 101 -1.28 -18.04 -14.50
C GLY A 101 -0.87 -18.22 -13.04
N MET A 102 -0.82 -19.48 -12.60
CA MET A 102 -0.57 -19.81 -11.20
C MET A 102 0.82 -19.44 -10.70
N ASP A 103 1.82 -19.33 -11.58
CA ASP A 103 3.15 -18.88 -11.17
C ASP A 103 3.14 -17.41 -10.78
N PHE A 104 2.35 -16.58 -11.47
CA PHE A 104 2.13 -15.20 -11.05
C PHE A 104 1.41 -15.11 -9.70
N VAL A 105 0.42 -15.96 -9.44
CA VAL A 105 -0.27 -16.01 -8.13
C VAL A 105 0.68 -16.41 -7.01
N LYS A 106 1.55 -17.41 -7.23
CA LYS A 106 2.59 -17.80 -6.26
C LYS A 106 3.59 -16.66 -6.01
N TRP A 107 3.97 -15.94 -7.06
CA TRP A 107 4.80 -14.75 -6.91
C TRP A 107 4.11 -13.66 -6.09
N LEU A 108 2.80 -13.41 -6.31
CA LEU A 108 2.03 -12.47 -5.48
C LEU A 108 2.03 -12.86 -4.00
N GLN A 109 1.89 -14.15 -3.69
CA GLN A 109 1.99 -14.66 -2.31
C GLN A 109 3.35 -14.40 -1.66
N THR A 110 4.41 -14.23 -2.46
CA THR A 110 5.76 -13.94 -1.96
C THR A 110 5.87 -12.48 -1.52
N ILE A 111 5.24 -11.56 -2.26
CA ILE A 111 5.33 -10.12 -2.00
C ILE A 111 4.26 -9.60 -1.04
N TYR A 112 3.14 -10.32 -0.90
CA TYR A 112 2.02 -9.94 -0.05
C TYR A 112 2.33 -10.24 1.43
N THR A 113 1.98 -9.32 2.33
CA THR A 113 2.11 -9.52 3.78
C THR A 113 0.78 -9.97 4.34
N GLY A 114 0.77 -11.08 5.07
CA GLY A 114 -0.45 -11.79 5.46
C GLY A 114 -0.84 -12.86 4.43
N GLU A 115 -2.11 -13.22 4.41
CA GLU A 115 -2.62 -14.30 3.56
C GLU A 115 -3.35 -13.73 2.33
N LEU A 116 -2.92 -14.16 1.14
CA LEU A 116 -3.65 -13.88 -0.08
C LEU A 116 -4.88 -14.80 -0.15
N PRO A 117 -6.07 -14.31 -0.55
CA PRO A 117 -7.26 -15.15 -0.68
C PRO A 117 -7.03 -16.33 -1.63
N ILE A 118 -7.72 -17.44 -1.37
CA ILE A 118 -7.70 -18.61 -2.24
C ILE A 118 -8.51 -18.30 -3.49
N LEU A 119 -7.84 -18.20 -4.64
CA LEU A 119 -8.47 -17.89 -5.91
C LEU A 119 -8.82 -19.17 -6.67
N ASN A 120 -10.07 -19.30 -7.11
CA ASN A 120 -10.49 -20.38 -8.01
C ASN A 120 -10.19 -19.98 -9.46
N LEU A 121 -8.98 -20.28 -9.94
CA LEU A 121 -8.47 -19.89 -11.25
C LEU A 121 -8.06 -21.10 -12.08
N LYS A 122 -8.13 -20.98 -13.42
CA LYS A 122 -7.49 -21.93 -14.32
C LYS A 122 -5.97 -21.79 -14.25
N ARG A 123 -5.25 -22.85 -14.66
CA ARG A 123 -3.79 -22.92 -14.53
C ARG A 123 -3.05 -21.79 -15.27
N ASP A 124 -3.55 -21.38 -16.42
CA ASP A 124 -2.93 -20.44 -17.37
C ASP A 124 -3.70 -19.13 -17.53
N GLU A 125 -4.47 -18.77 -16.50
CA GLU A 125 -5.35 -17.60 -16.47
C GLU A 125 -4.61 -16.27 -16.75
N SER A 126 -5.29 -15.35 -17.43
CA SER A 126 -4.72 -14.04 -17.80
C SER A 126 -4.59 -13.09 -16.60
N PHE A 127 -3.71 -12.08 -16.68
CA PHE A 127 -3.61 -11.04 -15.64
C PHE A 127 -4.95 -10.38 -15.33
N SER A 128 -5.72 -10.05 -16.36
CA SER A 128 -7.04 -9.40 -16.21
C SER A 128 -7.97 -10.25 -15.35
N GLU A 129 -8.05 -11.55 -15.62
CA GLU A 129 -8.90 -12.46 -14.86
C GLU A 129 -8.38 -12.70 -13.43
N ILE A 130 -7.06 -12.77 -13.25
CA ILE A 130 -6.45 -12.83 -11.92
C ILE A 130 -6.78 -11.56 -11.10
N PHE A 131 -6.66 -10.38 -11.72
CA PHE A 131 -6.95 -9.10 -11.07
C PHE A 131 -8.44 -8.98 -10.71
N ARG A 132 -9.34 -9.41 -11.60
CA ARG A 132 -10.78 -9.48 -11.32
C ARG A 132 -11.09 -10.41 -10.15
N ALA A 133 -10.45 -11.58 -10.10
CA ALA A 133 -10.64 -12.52 -9.00
C ALA A 133 -10.15 -11.92 -7.67
N LEU A 134 -8.96 -11.33 -7.65
CA LEU A 134 -8.44 -10.63 -6.47
C LEU A 134 -9.34 -9.48 -6.03
N TYR A 135 -9.87 -8.70 -6.98
CA TYR A 135 -10.78 -7.59 -6.69
C TYR A 135 -12.07 -8.05 -6.02
N ARG A 136 -12.66 -9.15 -6.48
CA ARG A 136 -13.85 -9.77 -5.85
C ARG A 136 -13.57 -10.20 -4.41
N GLU A 137 -12.35 -10.61 -4.11
CA GLU A 137 -11.87 -10.97 -2.77
C GLU A 137 -11.35 -9.76 -1.97
N GLY A 138 -11.58 -8.53 -2.44
CA GLY A 138 -11.21 -7.30 -1.72
C GLY A 138 -9.74 -6.88 -1.84
N ILE A 139 -8.99 -7.49 -2.76
CA ILE A 139 -7.61 -7.11 -3.08
C ILE A 139 -7.58 -6.26 -4.36
N THR A 140 -7.18 -5.01 -4.24
CA THR A 140 -6.98 -4.10 -5.37
C THR A 140 -5.54 -4.17 -5.87
N ILE A 141 -5.35 -4.48 -7.15
CA ILE A 141 -4.04 -4.38 -7.79
C ILE A 141 -3.82 -2.96 -8.30
N THR A 142 -2.69 -2.36 -7.91
CA THR A 142 -2.19 -1.10 -8.47
C THR A 142 -0.95 -1.36 -9.28
N THR A 143 -0.86 -0.72 -10.46
CA THR A 143 0.27 -0.88 -11.37
C THR A 143 0.90 0.44 -11.76
N SER A 144 2.21 0.46 -12.04
CA SER A 144 2.84 1.58 -12.73
C SER A 144 2.46 1.61 -14.22
N SER A 145 2.53 2.77 -14.85
CA SER A 145 2.34 2.94 -16.31
C SER A 145 3.23 2.03 -17.17
N GLY A 146 4.43 1.68 -16.69
CA GLY A 146 5.40 0.85 -17.39
C GLY A 146 6.13 1.64 -18.46
N THR A 147 7.44 1.49 -18.56
CA THR A 147 8.25 2.09 -19.63
C THR A 147 8.56 1.04 -20.69
N THR A 148 8.72 1.46 -21.96
CA THR A 148 9.03 0.54 -23.07
C THR A 148 10.21 -0.37 -22.71
N GLY A 149 9.96 -1.67 -22.65
CA GLY A 149 10.95 -2.71 -22.34
C GLY A 149 11.05 -3.13 -20.86
N GLN A 150 10.39 -2.45 -19.91
CA GLN A 150 10.35 -2.87 -18.50
C GLN A 150 8.98 -3.40 -18.09
N LYS A 151 8.98 -4.49 -17.31
CA LYS A 151 7.76 -5.00 -16.66
C LYS A 151 7.17 -3.95 -15.71
N LYS A 152 5.85 -3.95 -15.60
CA LYS A 152 5.12 -3.03 -14.73
C LYS A 152 5.39 -3.41 -13.27
N LEU A 153 5.48 -2.39 -12.42
CA LEU A 153 5.42 -2.61 -10.97
C LEU A 153 4.01 -3.09 -10.64
N ILE A 154 3.88 -4.17 -9.88
CA ILE A 154 2.59 -4.69 -9.41
C ILE A 154 2.57 -4.65 -7.88
N LEU A 155 1.57 -3.97 -7.32
CA LEU A 155 1.38 -3.84 -5.87
C LEU A 155 -0.06 -4.25 -5.49
N PRO A 156 -0.23 -5.39 -4.80
CA PRO A 156 -1.52 -5.77 -4.21
C PRO A 156 -1.82 -4.93 -2.97
N ARG A 157 -3.08 -4.54 -2.79
CA ARG A 157 -3.57 -3.78 -1.64
C ARG A 157 -4.85 -4.39 -1.13
N ASP A 158 -4.88 -4.77 0.15
CA ASP A 158 -6.15 -5.02 0.82
C ASP A 158 -6.96 -3.73 0.99
N LYS A 159 -8.20 -3.87 1.47
CA LYS A 159 -9.10 -2.75 1.69
C LYS A 159 -8.51 -1.67 2.61
N LEU A 160 -7.80 -2.07 3.66
CA LEU A 160 -7.20 -1.13 4.62
C LEU A 160 -6.06 -0.34 3.98
N THR A 161 -5.15 -1.03 3.30
CA THR A 161 -4.01 -0.45 2.58
C THR A 161 -4.48 0.46 1.44
N TYR A 162 -5.53 0.06 0.72
CA TYR A 162 -6.15 0.91 -0.29
C TYR A 162 -6.77 2.17 0.34
N SER A 163 -7.45 2.02 1.48
CA SER A 163 -8.06 3.16 2.19
C SER A 163 -7.02 4.16 2.68
N ARG A 164 -5.92 3.67 3.27
CA ARG A 164 -4.76 4.50 3.64
C ARG A 164 -4.19 5.26 2.44
N PHE A 165 -4.02 4.56 1.31
CA PHE A 165 -3.54 5.16 0.07
C PHE A 165 -4.48 6.25 -0.46
N ALA A 166 -5.78 5.97 -0.55
CA ALA A 166 -6.79 6.92 -1.01
C ALA A 166 -6.91 8.14 -0.08
N TYR A 167 -6.86 7.92 1.23
CA TYR A 167 -6.87 9.00 2.22
C TYR A 167 -5.64 9.88 2.11
N SER A 168 -4.44 9.28 2.11
CA SER A 168 -3.17 10.02 2.00
C SER A 168 -3.13 10.86 0.72
N GLY A 169 -3.53 10.27 -0.41
CA GLY A 169 -3.69 10.97 -1.68
C GLY A 169 -4.64 12.16 -1.59
N GLY A 170 -5.85 11.94 -1.09
CA GLY A 170 -6.84 13.02 -0.92
C GLY A 170 -6.37 14.12 0.04
N ASN A 171 -5.66 13.75 1.11
CA ASN A 171 -5.13 14.71 2.08
C ASN A 171 -3.99 15.57 1.48
N MET A 172 -3.16 15.01 0.61
CA MET A 172 -2.18 15.78 -0.17
C MET A 172 -2.84 16.89 -0.99
N PHE A 173 -3.98 16.61 -1.64
CA PHE A 173 -4.72 17.63 -2.39
C PHE A 173 -5.36 18.70 -1.49
N LEU A 174 -5.83 18.32 -0.29
CA LEU A 174 -6.33 19.27 0.72
C LEU A 174 -5.25 20.28 1.14
N THR A 175 -4.04 19.80 1.39
CA THR A 175 -2.96 20.64 1.93
C THR A 175 -2.30 21.48 0.84
N ILE A 176 -2.03 20.92 -0.34
CA ILE A 176 -1.33 21.63 -1.43
C ILE A 176 -2.26 22.64 -2.14
N GLY A 177 -3.58 22.57 -1.90
CA GLY A 177 -4.53 23.59 -2.40
C GLY A 177 -4.80 23.51 -3.89
N CYS A 178 -4.52 22.37 -4.53
CA CYS A 178 -4.83 22.15 -5.94
C CYS A 178 -6.36 22.20 -6.16
N SER A 179 -6.85 23.32 -6.66
CA SER A 179 -8.25 23.60 -7.00
C SER A 179 -8.73 22.92 -8.30
N GLY A 180 -8.06 21.83 -8.73
CA GLY A 180 -8.42 21.07 -9.92
C GLY A 180 -9.55 20.08 -9.65
N ASP A 181 -10.34 19.79 -10.67
CA ASP A 181 -11.43 18.81 -10.61
C ASP A 181 -10.88 17.41 -10.26
N MET A 182 -10.98 17.05 -8.99
CA MET A 182 -10.40 15.84 -8.41
C MET A 182 -11.01 14.53 -8.94
N THR A 183 -12.09 14.61 -9.72
CA THR A 183 -12.64 13.46 -10.44
C THR A 183 -11.62 12.85 -11.40
N MET A 184 -10.70 13.66 -11.95
CA MET A 184 -9.72 13.25 -12.95
C MET A 184 -8.43 12.64 -12.39
N ILE A 185 -8.03 12.98 -11.15
CA ILE A 185 -6.68 12.66 -10.66
C ILE A 185 -6.58 11.30 -9.96
N TYR A 186 -7.69 10.82 -9.39
CA TYR A 186 -7.72 9.48 -8.77
C TYR A 186 -8.55 8.45 -9.50
N GLY A 187 -9.26 8.82 -10.57
CA GLY A 187 -10.23 7.94 -11.19
C GLY A 187 -11.02 7.20 -10.11
N ILE A 188 -11.57 7.93 -9.12
CA ILE A 188 -12.54 7.34 -8.19
C ILE A 188 -13.75 7.09 -9.07
N PRO A 189 -13.91 5.88 -9.63
CA PRO A 189 -15.00 5.68 -10.56
C PRO A 189 -16.26 5.69 -9.68
N LYS A 190 -17.40 6.11 -10.23
CA LYS A 190 -18.60 5.31 -9.94
C LYS A 190 -18.21 3.92 -10.43
N VAL A 191 -17.77 3.03 -9.53
CA VAL A 191 -17.22 1.71 -9.86
C VAL A 191 -18.15 1.07 -10.89
N PRO A 192 -17.78 1.05 -12.19
CA PRO A 192 -18.55 0.29 -13.14
C PRO A 192 -18.13 -1.17 -12.93
N GLU A 193 -19.09 -2.09 -13.08
CA GLU A 193 -18.96 -3.51 -12.74
C GLU A 193 -17.85 -4.24 -13.52
N ASP A 194 -17.16 -3.56 -14.43
CA ASP A 194 -16.16 -4.05 -15.38
C ASP A 194 -14.72 -3.52 -15.14
N PHE A 195 -14.45 -2.75 -14.08
CA PHE A 195 -13.14 -2.12 -13.86
C PHE A 195 -12.07 -3.08 -13.29
N VAL A 196 -10.92 -3.25 -13.97
CA VAL A 196 -9.91 -4.32 -13.70
C VAL A 196 -8.55 -3.81 -13.18
N GLY A 197 -8.41 -2.54 -12.81
CA GLY A 197 -7.20 -2.06 -12.15
C GLY A 197 -6.93 -0.57 -12.31
N MET A 198 -6.30 0.04 -11.31
CA MET A 198 -5.87 1.44 -11.34
C MET A 198 -4.42 1.52 -11.79
N SER A 199 -4.20 2.12 -12.97
CA SER A 199 -2.88 2.54 -13.44
C SER A 199 -2.56 3.91 -12.85
N PHE A 200 -1.40 4.03 -12.20
CA PHE A 200 -0.85 5.32 -11.81
C PHE A 200 0.32 5.69 -12.71
N PHE A 201 0.43 6.99 -12.98
CA PHE A 201 1.30 7.67 -13.95
C PHE A 201 2.70 7.05 -14.15
#